data_AF-A0A7X7AI36-F1
#
_entry.id   AF-A0A7X7AI36-F1
#
_cell.length_a   1.000
_cell.length_b   1.000
_cell.length_c   1.000
_cell.angle_alpha   90.00
_cell.angle_beta   90.00
_cell.angle_gamma   90.00
#
_symmetry.space_group_name_H-M   'P 1'
#
loop_
_entity.id
_entity.type
_entity.pdbx_description
1 polymer ?
#
loop_
_entity_poly.entity_id
_entity_poly.type
_entity_poly.pdbx_seq_one_letter_code
_entity_poly.pdbx_strand_id
1 'polypeptide(L)'
;DWVYKNNISHIIDADLIKFQEKARAIAKQNGAKLFLVHLTCSEKIILERLQKRQQEISVNPQNNLSRVGVEEYLKRKGIHETTTIQDVFFKIDTGLKIDPQIEELINKLKQEKVL
;
A
#
# COMPACT_ATOMS: atom_id res chain seq x y z
N ASP A 1 -7.93 -12.27 -11.74
CA ASP A 1 -8.82 -13.44 -11.94
C ASP A 1 -8.15 -14.78 -11.69
N TRP A 2 -7.06 -15.14 -12.38
CA TRP A 2 -6.44 -16.46 -12.22
C TRP A 2 -6.11 -16.81 -10.76
N VAL A 3 -5.53 -15.87 -10.00
CA VAL A 3 -5.16 -16.07 -8.59
C VAL A 3 -6.38 -16.37 -7.71
N TYR A 4 -7.49 -15.63 -7.89
CA TYR A 4 -8.74 -15.86 -7.16
C TYR A 4 -9.38 -17.22 -7.51
N LYS A 5 -9.39 -17.59 -8.80
CA LYS A 5 -9.95 -18.87 -9.27
C LYS A 5 -9.21 -20.09 -8.73
N ASN A 6 -7.94 -19.94 -8.35
CA ASN A 6 -7.12 -21.02 -7.80
C ASN A 6 -7.02 -20.98 -6.26
N ASN A 7 -7.81 -20.13 -5.59
CA ASN A 7 -7.82 -19.99 -4.13
C ASN A 7 -6.43 -19.68 -3.54
N ILE A 8 -5.65 -18.84 -4.22
CA ILE A 8 -4.30 -18.47 -3.80
C ILE A 8 -4.33 -17.12 -3.05
N SER A 9 -3.82 -17.13 -1.82
CA SER A 9 -3.54 -15.91 -1.06
C SER A 9 -2.40 -15.12 -1.73
N HIS A 10 -2.58 -13.82 -1.91
CA HIS A 10 -1.59 -12.96 -2.55
C HIS A 10 -1.61 -11.56 -1.94
N ILE A 11 -0.45 -10.90 -1.99
CA ILE A 11 -0.27 -9.52 -1.54
C ILE A 11 -0.11 -8.64 -2.78
N ILE A 12 -0.84 -7.53 -2.82
CA ILE A 12 -0.73 -6.52 -3.88
C ILE A 12 -0.19 -5.24 -3.24
N ASP A 13 1.01 -4.83 -3.65
CA ASP A 13 1.58 -3.53 -3.30
C ASP A 13 1.41 -2.57 -4.47
N ALA A 14 0.44 -1.66 -4.36
CA ALA A 14 0.13 -0.68 -5.39
C ALA A 14 -0.62 0.53 -4.80
N ASP A 15 -0.57 1.65 -5.51
CA ASP A 15 -1.49 2.77 -5.30
C ASP A 15 -2.89 2.39 -5.82
N LEU A 16 -3.72 1.88 -4.92
CA LEU A 16 -5.06 1.37 -5.22
C LEU A 16 -6.15 2.44 -5.10
N ILE A 17 -5.82 3.73 -4.92
CA ILE A 17 -6.84 4.72 -4.54
C ILE A 17 -8.00 4.85 -5.54
N LYS A 18 -7.70 4.73 -6.84
CA LYS A 18 -8.71 4.71 -7.92
C LYS A 18 -9.29 3.33 -8.21
N PHE A 19 -8.71 2.28 -7.65
CA PHE A 19 -9.02 0.89 -7.97
C PHE A 19 -9.64 0.11 -6.80
N GLN A 20 -9.80 0.73 -5.62
CA GLN A 20 -10.34 0.07 -4.42
C GLN A 20 -11.71 -0.58 -4.68
N GLU A 21 -12.63 0.12 -5.35
CA GLU A 21 -13.97 -0.40 -5.66
C GLU A 21 -13.92 -1.56 -6.65
N LYS A 22 -13.01 -1.48 -7.63
CA LYS A 22 -12.80 -2.57 -8.59
C LYS A 22 -12.23 -3.80 -7.89
N ALA A 23 -11.23 -3.62 -7.02
CA ALA A 23 -10.63 -4.71 -6.26
C ALA A 23 -11.67 -5.39 -5.36
N ARG A 24 -12.52 -4.59 -4.69
CA ARG A 24 -13.65 -5.07 -3.89
C ARG A 24 -14.66 -5.85 -4.72
N ALA A 25 -15.08 -5.33 -5.87
CA ALA A 25 -16.03 -6.01 -6.75
C ALA A 25 -15.48 -7.37 -7.22
N ILE A 26 -14.21 -7.43 -7.61
CA ILE A 26 -13.54 -8.67 -8.02
C ILE A 26 -13.47 -9.67 -6.85
N ALA A 27 -13.09 -9.22 -5.65
CA ALA A 27 -13.03 -10.09 -4.48
C ALA A 27 -14.42 -10.66 -4.15
N LYS A 28 -15.46 -9.81 -4.13
CA LYS A 28 -16.86 -10.22 -3.89
C LYS A 28 -17.35 -11.21 -4.94
N GLN A 29 -17.08 -10.95 -6.23
CA GLN A 29 -17.48 -11.84 -7.32
C GLN A 29 -16.86 -13.25 -7.19
N ASN A 30 -15.66 -13.34 -6.64
CA ASN A 30 -14.94 -14.61 -6.47
C ASN A 30 -15.10 -15.20 -5.05
N GLY A 31 -15.95 -14.63 -4.19
CA GLY A 31 -16.11 -15.09 -2.80
C GLY A 31 -14.85 -14.98 -1.95
N ALA A 32 -13.90 -14.12 -2.33
CA ALA A 32 -12.62 -13.96 -1.65
C ALA A 32 -12.70 -12.90 -0.54
N LYS A 33 -11.97 -13.13 0.56
CA LYS A 33 -11.74 -12.09 1.58
C LYS A 33 -10.72 -11.08 1.06
N LEU A 34 -11.03 -9.80 1.17
CA LEU A 34 -10.13 -8.69 0.82
C LEU A 34 -9.73 -7.95 2.10
N PHE A 35 -8.42 -7.87 2.36
CA PHE A 35 -7.87 -7.10 3.48
C PHE A 35 -7.16 -5.87 2.94
N LEU A 36 -7.76 -4.70 3.12
CA LEU A 36 -7.15 -3.45 2.69
C LEU A 36 -6.25 -2.90 3.81
N VAL A 37 -4.94 -2.89 3.56
CA VAL A 37 -3.95 -2.30 4.47
C VAL A 37 -3.56 -0.91 3.94
N HIS A 38 -3.84 0.13 4.72
CA HIS A 38 -3.52 1.50 4.35
C HIS A 38 -2.18 1.93 4.96
N LEU A 39 -1.21 2.20 4.11
CA LEU A 39 0.09 2.75 4.51
C LEU A 39 0.01 4.27 4.60
N THR A 40 0.43 4.82 5.73
CA THR A 40 0.46 6.26 6.00
C THR A 40 1.86 6.69 6.42
N CYS A 41 2.12 7.99 6.29
CA CYS A 41 3.35 8.62 6.77
C CYS A 41 3.15 10.14 6.78
N SER A 42 3.90 10.86 7.60
CA SER A 42 3.91 12.32 7.53
C SER A 42 4.52 12.79 6.19
N GLU A 43 3.97 13.87 5.63
CA GLU A 43 4.48 14.45 4.37
C GLU A 43 5.97 14.79 4.45
N LYS A 44 6.42 15.31 5.60
CA LYS A 44 7.83 15.59 5.86
C LYS A 44 8.71 14.36 5.59
N ILE A 45 8.37 13.21 6.17
CA ILE A 45 9.14 11.97 6.00
C ILE A 45 9.05 11.46 4.55
N ILE A 46 7.91 11.63 3.87
CA ILE A 46 7.76 11.24 2.46
C ILE A 46 8.72 12.04 1.58
N LEU A 47 8.75 13.37 1.75
CA LEU A 47 9.63 14.25 0.98
C LEU A 47 11.11 13.95 1.25
N GLU A 48 11.50 13.74 2.50
CA GLU A 48 12.86 13.32 2.88
C GLU A 48 13.26 12.00 2.18
N ARG A 49 12.36 11.00 2.16
CA ARG A 49 12.60 9.72 1.47
C ARG A 49 12.72 9.88 -0.04
N LEU A 50 11.91 10.75 -0.65
CA LEU A 50 11.97 11.01 -2.09
C LEU A 50 13.28 11.70 -2.49
N GLN A 51 13.71 12.70 -1.71
CA GLN A 51 15.00 13.37 -1.91
C GLN A 51 16.17 12.40 -1.79
N LYS A 52 16.17 11.55 -0.75
CA LYS A 52 17.20 10.52 -0.56
C LYS A 52 17.26 9.56 -1.75
N ARG A 53 16.11 9.07 -2.24
CA ARG A 53 16.06 8.19 -3.43
C ARG A 53 16.59 8.89 -4.68
N GLN A 54 16.29 10.18 -4.88
CA GLN A 54 16.82 10.93 -6.02
C GLN A 54 18.35 11.04 -5.97
N GLN A 55 18.93 11.25 -4.77
CA GLN A 55 20.38 11.25 -4.58
C GLN A 55 20.97 9.85 -4.87
N GLU A 56 20.36 8.78 -4.38
CA GLU A 56 20.80 7.41 -4.60
C GLU A 56 20.74 6.99 -6.08
N ILE A 57 19.69 7.39 -6.82
CA ILE A 57 19.57 7.17 -8.27
C ILE A 57 20.64 7.95 -9.03
N SER A 58 20.95 9.17 -8.59
CA SER A 58 21.98 10.00 -9.23
C SER A 58 23.39 9.39 -9.09
N VAL A 59 23.64 8.69 -7.98
CA VAL A 59 24.92 7.99 -7.73
C VAL A 59 24.97 6.63 -8.43
N ASN A 60 23.86 5.89 -8.48
CA ASN A 60 23.77 4.61 -9.16
C ASN A 60 22.46 4.48 -9.97
N PRO A 61 22.47 4.84 -11.27
CA PRO A 61 21.30 4.79 -12.13
C PRO A 61 20.73 3.38 -12.36
N GLN A 62 21.49 2.32 -12.02
CA GLN A 62 21.05 0.93 -12.13
C GLN A 62 20.28 0.44 -10.90
N ASN A 63 20.17 1.25 -9.84
CA ASN A 63 19.31 0.90 -8.71
C ASN A 63 17.84 0.84 -9.17
N ASN A 64 17.18 -0.29 -8.93
CA ASN A 64 15.75 -0.53 -9.18
C ASN A 64 14.83 0.26 -8.21
N LEU A 65 15.20 1.50 -7.90
CA LEU A 65 14.38 2.40 -7.08
C LEU A 65 13.24 2.95 -7.94
N SER A 66 12.08 3.15 -7.29
CA SER A 66 10.96 3.84 -7.93
C SER A 66 11.42 5.19 -8.47
N ARG A 67 11.20 5.41 -9.78
CA ARG A 67 11.50 6.67 -10.49
C ARG A 67 10.52 7.80 -10.16
N VAL A 68 9.53 7.54 -9.31
CA VAL A 68 8.55 8.52 -8.88
C VAL A 68 9.25 9.56 -8.01
N GLY A 69 9.39 10.77 -8.55
CA GLY A 69 9.95 11.92 -7.86
C GLY A 69 8.90 12.75 -7.11
N VAL A 70 9.35 13.86 -6.52
CA VAL A 70 8.52 14.81 -5.76
C VAL A 70 7.34 15.34 -6.59
N GLU A 71 7.54 15.61 -7.88
CA GLU A 71 6.49 16.16 -8.75
C GLU A 71 5.28 15.22 -8.87
N GLU A 72 5.52 13.93 -9.15
CA GLU A 72 4.45 12.93 -9.27
C GLU A 72 3.80 12.66 -7.89
N TYR A 73 4.55 12.75 -6.79
CA TYR A 73 3.97 12.72 -5.44
C TYR A 73 2.97 13.87 -5.24
N LEU A 74 3.36 15.11 -5.53
CA LEU A 74 2.49 16.28 -5.35
C LEU A 74 1.23 16.20 -6.22
N LYS A 75 1.37 15.70 -7.45
CA LYS A 75 0.23 15.45 -8.35
C LYS A 75 -0.74 14.42 -7.77
N ARG A 76 -0.22 13.35 -7.15
CA ARG A 76 -1.04 12.30 -6.54
C ARG A 76 -1.62 12.72 -5.19
N LYS A 77 -0.92 13.54 -4.42
CA LYS A 77 -1.34 14.01 -3.11
C LYS A 77 -2.77 14.57 -3.15
N GLY A 78 -3.09 15.43 -4.12
CA GLY A 78 -4.43 15.98 -4.26
C GLY A 78 -5.52 14.90 -4.45
N ILE A 79 -5.23 13.83 -5.18
CA ILE A 79 -6.15 12.69 -5.35
C ILE A 79 -6.34 11.96 -4.02
N HIS A 80 -5.26 11.76 -3.27
CA HIS A 80 -5.27 11.07 -1.98
C HIS A 80 -5.98 11.87 -0.88
N GLU A 81 -5.88 13.20 -0.91
CA GLU A 81 -6.57 14.08 0.05
C GLU A 81 -8.08 14.14 -0.18
N THR A 82 -8.54 14.02 -1.44
CA THR A 82 -9.96 14.08 -1.78
C THR A 82 -10.65 12.73 -1.75
N THR A 83 -9.90 11.63 -1.79
CA THR A 83 -10.47 10.28 -1.89
C THR A 83 -10.54 9.64 -0.51
N THR A 84 -11.75 9.31 -0.06
CA THR A 84 -11.93 8.50 1.14
C THR A 84 -11.67 7.03 0.83
N ILE A 85 -10.76 6.42 1.60
CA ILE A 85 -10.54 4.98 1.57
C ILE A 85 -11.53 4.30 2.52
N GLN A 86 -12.35 3.40 1.99
CA GLN A 86 -13.36 2.68 2.75
C GLN A 86 -12.87 1.30 3.18
N ASP A 87 -13.44 0.76 4.26
CA ASP A 87 -13.18 -0.60 4.77
C ASP A 87 -11.69 -0.94 4.94
N VAL A 88 -10.93 0.03 5.44
CA VAL A 88 -9.54 -0.18 5.83
C VAL A 88 -9.50 -1.22 6.94
N PHE A 89 -8.94 -2.38 6.62
CA PHE A 89 -8.77 -3.47 7.59
C PHE A 89 -7.69 -3.12 8.62
N PHE A 90 -6.58 -2.52 8.18
CA PHE A 90 -5.48 -2.16 9.06
C PHE A 90 -4.75 -0.93 8.54
N LYS A 91 -4.19 -0.12 9.44
CA LYS A 91 -3.39 1.06 9.10
C LYS A 91 -1.97 0.86 9.60
N ILE A 92 -0.98 1.14 8.76
CA ILE A 92 0.44 1.15 9.15
C ILE A 92 0.97 2.57 8.97
N ASP A 93 1.52 3.15 10.02
CA ASP A 93 2.33 4.36 9.92
C ASP A 93 3.79 3.98 9.67
N THR A 94 4.21 4.17 8.44
CA THR A 94 5.57 3.87 8.01
C THR A 94 6.59 4.87 8.53
N GLY A 95 6.18 5.95 9.20
CA GLY A 95 7.05 6.85 9.95
C GLY A 95 7.51 6.28 11.31
N LEU A 96 6.84 5.23 11.81
CA LEU A 96 7.17 4.53 13.05
C LEU A 96 7.92 3.21 12.78
N LYS A 97 8.33 2.51 13.84
CA LYS A 97 8.91 1.16 13.72
C LYS A 97 7.88 0.21 13.08
N ILE A 98 8.30 -0.50 12.04
CA ILE A 98 7.42 -1.35 11.24
C ILE A 98 7.09 -2.66 11.97
N ASP A 99 8.08 -3.32 12.58
CA ASP A 99 7.91 -4.68 13.11
C ASP A 99 6.73 -4.82 14.10
N PRO A 100 6.55 -3.93 15.10
CA PRO A 100 5.40 -4.04 16.01
C PRO A 100 4.05 -3.93 15.29
N GLN A 101 3.95 -3.08 14.28
CA GLN A 101 2.72 -2.90 13.50
C GLN A 101 2.43 -4.10 12.60
N ILE A 102 3.48 -4.77 12.10
CA ILE A 102 3.34 -6.02 11.33
C ILE A 102 2.89 -7.16 12.25
N GLU A 103 3.42 -7.25 13.46
CA GLU A 103 2.98 -8.23 14.46
C GLU A 103 1.49 -8.05 14.80
N GLU A 104 1.05 -6.81 15.01
CA GLU A 104 -0.37 -6.47 15.21
C GLU A 104 -1.24 -6.86 14.01
N LEU A 105 -0.80 -6.57 12.78
CA LEU A 105 -1.50 -6.98 11.57
C LEU A 105 -1.63 -8.51 11.48
N ILE A 106 -0.55 -9.25 11.74
CA ILE A 106 -0.54 -10.72 11.73
C ILE A 106 -1.52 -11.26 12.78
N ASN A 107 -1.52 -10.70 13.99
CA ASN A 107 -2.44 -11.11 15.05
C ASN A 107 -3.90 -10.88 14.66
N LYS A 108 -4.20 -9.76 13.99
CA LYS A 108 -5.55 -9.48 13.46
C LYS A 108 -5.96 -10.46 12.36
N LEU A 109 -5.05 -10.80 11.45
CA LEU A 109 -5.30 -11.78 10.39
C LEU A 109 -5.57 -13.19 10.93
N LYS A 110 -4.90 -13.59 12.03
CA LYS A 110 -5.18 -14.87 12.72
C LYS A 110 -6.60 -14.90 13.31
N GLN A 111 -7.10 -13.80 13.84
CA GLN A 111 -8.48 -13.70 14.37
C GLN A 111 -9.54 -13.89 13.26
N GLU A 112 -9.21 -13.50 12.03
CA GLU A 112 -10.02 -13.68 10.83
C GLU A 112 -10.00 -15.12 10.27
N LYS A 113 -9.28 -16.05 10.91
CA LYS A 113 -9.10 -17.46 10.51
C LYS A 113 -8.57 -17.60 9.08
N VAL A 114 -7.64 -16.73 8.68
CA VAL A 114 -7.02 -16.71 7.33
C VAL A 114 -5.56 -17.14 7.35
N LEU A 115 -4.95 -17.18 8.54
CA LEU A 115 -3.59 -17.64 8.83
C LEU A 115 -3.64 -18.79 9.83
#